data_AF-A0A485AUX0-F1
#
_entry.id   AF-A0A485AUX0-F1
#
_cell.length_a   1.000
_cell.length_b   1.000
_cell.length_c   1.000
_cell.angle_alpha   90.00
_cell.angle_beta   90.00
_cell.angle_gamma   90.00
#
_symmetry.space_group_name_H-M   'P 1'
#
loop_
_entity.id
_entity.type
_entity.pdbx_description
1 polymer ?
#
loop_
_entity_poly.entity_id
_entity_poly.type
_entity_poly.pdbx_seq_one_letter_code
_entity_poly.pdbx_strand_id
1 'polypeptide(L)' 'MEILQQRLGVSAEETMVFGDGLNDIELMTRATWSFAMRNAFDETKQAARFITGYNDDDAVMTTIEQVLKLQQ' A
#
# COMPACT_ATOMS: atom_id res chain seq x y z
N MET A 1 -9.12 -8.15 5.31
CA MET A 1 -9.07 -6.67 5.21
C MET A 1 -10.46 -6.05 5.09
N GLU A 2 -11.35 -6.59 4.23
CA GLU A 2 -12.74 -6.10 4.08
C GLU A 2 -13.53 -5.98 5.39
N ILE A 3 -13.38 -6.95 6.30
CA ILE A 3 -14.02 -6.91 7.63
C ILE A 3 -13.59 -5.67 8.43
N LEU A 4 -12.32 -5.24 8.33
CA LEU A 4 -11.82 -4.06 9.04
C LEU A 4 -12.35 -2.78 8.40
N GLN A 5 -12.31 -2.68 7.07
CA GLN A 5 -12.90 -1.55 6.34
C GLN A 5 -14.37 -1.35 6.71
N GLN A 6 -15.16 -2.43 6.71
CA GLN A 6 -16.57 -2.39 7.12
C GLN A 6 -16.77 -1.98 8.58
N ARG A 7 -15.96 -2.51 9.50
CA ARG A 7 -16.07 -2.19 10.93
C ARG A 7 -15.66 -0.76 11.26
N LEU A 8 -14.69 -0.21 10.53
CA LEU A 8 -14.21 1.16 10.72
C LEU A 8 -14.97 2.17 9.87
N GLY A 9 -15.81 1.71 8.93
CA GLY A 9 -16.56 2.58 8.03
C GLY A 9 -15.69 3.32 7.01
N VAL A 10 -14.55 2.73 6.62
CA VAL A 10 -13.62 3.31 5.64
C VAL A 10 -13.67 2.55 4.33
N SER A 11 -13.55 3.25 3.21
CA SER A 11 -13.54 2.65 1.87
C SER A 11 -12.15 2.19 1.42
N ALA A 12 -12.07 1.53 0.25
CA ALA A 12 -10.79 1.18 -0.36
C ALA A 12 -9.98 2.42 -0.77
N GLU A 13 -10.67 3.50 -1.16
CA GLU A 13 -10.11 4.82 -1.50
C GLU A 13 -9.51 5.53 -0.29
N GLU A 14 -9.99 5.20 0.91
CA GLU A 14 -9.50 5.70 2.20
C GLU A 14 -8.48 4.76 2.86
N THR A 15 -8.11 3.67 2.18
CA THR A 15 -7.22 2.65 2.71
C THR A 15 -5.88 2.64 1.98
N MET A 16 -4.79 2.57 2.75
CA MET A 16 -3.43 2.44 2.27
C MET A 16 -2.80 1.11 2.70
N VAL A 17 -2.14 0.43 1.78
CA VAL A 17 -1.47 -0.86 2.03
C VAL A 17 -0.06 -0.86 1.48
N PHE A 18 0.84 -1.57 2.16
CA PHE A 18 2.24 -1.75 1.79
C PHE A 18 2.57 -3.23 1.83
N GLY A 19 3.42 -3.69 0.91
CA GLY A 19 3.88 -5.08 0.90
C GLY A 19 5.02 -5.33 -0.05
N ASP A 20 5.67 -6.46 0.13
CA ASP A 20 6.87 -6.87 -0.60
C ASP A 20 6.86 -8.35 -0.99
N GLY A 21 6.04 -9.16 -0.32
CA GLY A 21 5.92 -10.60 -0.52
C GLY A 21 4.79 -10.99 -1.47
N LEU A 22 4.83 -12.25 -1.92
CA LEU A 22 3.75 -12.83 -2.74
C LEU A 22 2.42 -12.97 -1.96
N ASN A 23 2.49 -13.13 -0.64
CA ASN A 23 1.32 -13.15 0.23
C ASN A 23 0.58 -11.81 0.29
N ASP A 24 1.21 -10.71 -0.16
CA ASP A 24 0.62 -9.38 -0.15
C ASP A 24 -0.15 -9.07 -1.44
N ILE A 25 -0.06 -9.90 -2.48
CA ILE A 25 -0.71 -9.68 -3.77
C ILE A 25 -2.22 -9.46 -3.60
N GLU A 26 -2.89 -10.31 -2.81
CA GLU A 26 -4.33 -10.13 -2.57
C GLU A 26 -4.59 -8.79 -1.86
N LEU A 27 -3.75 -8.41 -0.90
CA LEU A 27 -3.87 -7.15 -0.18
C LEU A 27 -3.73 -5.94 -1.11
N MET A 28 -2.79 -5.96 -2.05
CA MET A 28 -2.56 -4.87 -3.02
C MET A 28 -3.78 -4.55 -3.87
N THR A 29 -4.60 -5.56 -4.17
CA THR A 29 -5.81 -5.39 -5.02
C THR A 29 -7.02 -4.84 -4.27
N ARG A 30 -6.98 -4.79 -2.94
CA ARG A 30 -8.14 -4.49 -2.10
C ARG A 30 -8.22 -3.03 -1.66
N ALA A 31 -7.14 -2.25 -1.86
CA ALA A 31 -7.04 -0.85 -1.48
C ALA A 31 -6.58 0.00 -2.67
N THR A 32 -7.07 1.24 -2.75
CA THR A 32 -6.71 2.15 -3.85
C THR A 32 -5.27 2.64 -3.73
N TRP A 33 -4.80 2.87 -2.51
CA TRP A 33 -3.45 3.32 -2.21
C TRP A 33 -2.56 2.12 -1.87
N SER A 34 -2.27 1.29 -2.88
CA SER A 34 -1.39 0.12 -2.72
C SER A 34 0.03 0.38 -3.21
N PHE A 35 0.99 0.09 -2.33
CA PHE A 35 2.41 0.36 -2.55
C PHE A 35 3.23 -0.92 -2.40
N ALA A 36 3.87 -1.36 -3.48
CA ALA A 36 4.88 -2.39 -3.42
C ALA A 36 6.24 -1.78 -3.05
N MET A 37 6.99 -2.42 -2.17
CA MET A 37 8.37 -2.01 -1.87
C MET A 37 9.27 -2.18 -3.11
N ARG A 38 10.33 -1.38 -3.24
CA ARG A 38 11.21 -1.44 -4.41
C ARG A 38 11.90 -2.80 -4.58
N ASN A 39 12.19 -3.47 -3.47
CA ASN A 39 12.75 -4.82 -3.40
C ASN A 39 11.69 -5.95 -3.42
N ALA A 40 10.41 -5.63 -3.60
CA ALA A 40 9.35 -6.61 -3.70
C ALA A 40 9.51 -7.55 -4.91
N PHE A 41 8.83 -8.69 -4.85
CA PHE A 41 8.66 -9.56 -6.02
C PHE A 41 7.96 -8.83 -7.18
N ASP A 42 8.28 -9.19 -8.41
CA ASP A 42 7.73 -8.52 -9.59
C ASP A 42 6.22 -8.71 -9.70
N GLU A 43 5.70 -9.86 -9.27
CA GLU A 43 4.27 -10.14 -9.18
C GLU A 43 3.58 -9.19 -8.18
N THR A 44 4.22 -8.92 -7.04
CA THR A 44 3.71 -7.98 -6.03
C THR A 44 3.73 -6.55 -6.56
N LYS A 45 4.79 -6.14 -7.27
CA LYS A 45 4.86 -4.83 -7.94
C LYS A 45 3.79 -4.66 -9.01
N GLN A 46 3.48 -5.71 -9.76
CA GLN A 46 2.42 -5.69 -10.78
C GLN A 46 1.02 -5.58 -10.17
N ALA A 47 0.82 -6.16 -8.97
CA ALA A 47 -0.45 -6.08 -8.26
C ALA A 47 -0.67 -4.72 -7.57
N ALA A 48 0.40 -4.02 -7.22
CA ALA A 48 0.35 -2.71 -6.58
C ALA A 48 0.13 -1.58 -7.60
N ARG A 49 -0.54 -0.51 -7.16
CA ARG A 49 -0.79 0.67 -7.99
C ARG A 49 0.43 1.60 -8.06
N PHE A 50 1.26 1.55 -7.02
CA PHE A 50 2.46 2.37 -6.88
C PHE A 50 3.63 1.52 -6.38
N ILE A 51 4.84 2.01 -6.66
CA ILE A 51 6.08 1.44 -6.09
C ILE A 51 6.67 2.49 -5.16
N THR A 52 6.97 2.10 -3.92
CA THR A 52 7.65 2.95 -2.94
C THR A 52 9.15 2.63 -2.89
N GLY A 53 9.90 3.24 -1.95
CA GLY A 53 11.33 3.01 -1.73
C GLY A 53 11.65 1.60 -1.21
N TYR A 54 12.89 1.42 -0.74
CA TYR A 54 13.31 0.14 -0.15
C TYR A 54 12.74 -0.02 1.26
N ASN A 55 12.59 -1.28 1.69
CA ASN A 55 12.18 -1.63 3.05
C ASN A 55 13.12 -1.10 4.14
N ASP A 56 14.41 -0.95 3.83
CA ASP A 56 15.43 -0.50 4.80
C ASP A 56 15.56 1.04 4.90
N ASP A 57 14.80 1.80 4.09
CA ASP A 57 14.93 3.27 3.95
C ASP A 57 13.76 4.07 4.59
N ASP A 58 13.04 3.51 5.57
CA ASP A 58 11.83 4.13 6.15
C ASP A 58 10.78 4.55 5.07
N ALA A 59 10.76 3.83 3.95
CA ALA A 59 10.00 4.23 2.76
C ALA A 59 8.49 4.29 3.01
N VAL A 60 7.97 3.45 3.92
CA VAL A 60 6.56 3.47 4.35
C VAL A 60 6.21 4.83 4.95
N MET A 61 7.00 5.31 5.93
CA MET A 61 6.75 6.59 6.59
C MET A 61 6.85 7.75 5.60
N THR A 62 7.91 7.76 4.79
CA THR A 62 8.12 8.78 3.77
C THR A 62 6.95 8.87 2.79
N THR A 63 6.38 7.73 2.39
CA THR A 63 5.22 7.68 1.48
C THR A 63 3.96 8.24 2.14
N ILE A 64 3.69 7.87 3.39
CA ILE A 64 2.53 8.36 4.14
C ILE A 64 2.60 9.89 4.24
N GLU A 65 3.75 10.44 4.62
CA GLU A 65 3.92 11.89 4.71
C GLU A 65 3.70 12.61 3.37
N GLN A 66 4.22 12.04 2.28
CA GLN A 66 4.06 12.61 0.95
C GLN A 66 2.60 12.63 0.52
N VAL A 67 1.87 11.54 0.72
CA VAL A 67 0.44 11.45 0.35
C VAL A 67 -0.38 12.43 1.18
N LEU A 68 -0.17 12.52 2.49
CA LEU A 68 -0.90 13.46 3.36
C LEU A 68 -0.63 14.94 3.00
N LYS A 69 0.59 15.27 2.54
CA LYS A 69 0.90 16.62 2.06
C LYS A 69 0.15 16.99 0.78
N LEU A 70 -0.26 16.02 -0.03
CA LEU A 70 -1.03 16.25 -1.27
C LEU A 70 -2.54 16.40 -1.03
N GLN A 71 -3.02 16.11 0.19
CA GLN A 71 -4.43 16.20 0.56
C GLN A 71 -4.81 17.55 1.21
N GLN A 72 -3.86 18.48 1.29
CA GLN A 72 -4.05 19.86 1.78
C GLN A 72 -4.40 20.80 0.63
#